data_AF-A0A402C5F6-F1
#
_entry.id   AF-A0A402C5F6-F1
#
_cell.length_a   1.000
_cell.length_b   1.000
_cell.length_c   1.000
_cell.angle_alpha   90.00
_cell.angle_beta   90.00
_cell.angle_gamma   90.00
#
_symmetry.space_group_name_H-M   'P 1'
#
loop_
_entity.id
_entity.type
_entity.pdbx_description
1 polymer ?
#
loop_
_entity_poly.entity_id
_entity_poly.type
_entity_poly.pdbx_seq_one_letter_code
_entity_poly.pdbx_strand_id
1 'polypeptide(L)'
;MKTTRIVKHAVAASAMAGAVVMALPGAAQADTLSGWIGTTFPPVNGVTYLHQSTIINAPSLIAQSKIYTVTGQAVAPGDIGVRARLFKSGALCEAVDYRYNIDPAPELTYGTTAQCGTGWYNSHGYVAAWDGVSTYKQFVTFPTDPLYYTAPAARSARAAAPETIEVESGTNEKGQTYGSGEAVEIESDLPELVAAIGTNGEIGYVARADLGAVAADPTAAVQEVATPRTVPLYDKDGSTVVGEFTFS
;
A
#
# COMPACT_ATOMS: atom_id res chain seq x y z
N MET A 1 52.34 -72.36 -39.74
CA MET A 1 51.21 -73.19 -39.26
C MET A 1 50.86 -72.73 -37.85
N LYS A 2 49.64 -72.21 -37.61
CA LYS A 2 49.00 -71.99 -36.28
C LYS A 2 49.71 -70.97 -35.34
N THR A 3 49.10 -70.03 -34.60
CA THR A 3 47.72 -69.57 -34.37
C THR A 3 47.81 -68.20 -33.67
N THR A 4 46.82 -67.35 -33.96
CA THR A 4 46.39 -66.09 -33.32
C THR A 4 46.58 -65.95 -31.81
N ARG A 5 46.89 -64.72 -31.36
CA ARG A 5 46.24 -64.13 -30.16
C ARG A 5 46.05 -62.61 -30.33
N ILE A 6 44.80 -62.19 -30.17
CA ILE A 6 44.30 -60.82 -30.27
C ILE A 6 44.51 -60.12 -28.92
N VAL A 7 45.00 -58.88 -28.93
CA VAL A 7 44.87 -57.95 -27.80
C VAL A 7 44.34 -56.62 -28.31
N LYS A 8 43.10 -56.30 -27.90
CA LYS A 8 42.39 -55.05 -28.19
C LYS A 8 43.05 -53.90 -27.44
N HIS A 9 43.45 -52.84 -28.14
CA HIS A 9 43.84 -51.57 -27.55
C HIS A 9 42.62 -50.64 -27.55
N ALA A 10 42.17 -50.23 -26.36
CA ALA A 10 41.15 -49.20 -26.20
C ALA A 10 41.83 -47.82 -26.22
N VAL A 11 41.46 -47.00 -27.21
CA VAL A 11 41.83 -45.58 -27.27
C VAL A 11 40.79 -44.81 -26.47
N ALA A 12 41.23 -44.14 -25.40
CA ALA A 12 40.39 -43.24 -24.62
C ALA A 12 40.15 -41.94 -25.40
N ALA A 13 38.88 -41.66 -25.71
CA ALA A 13 38.44 -40.39 -26.27
C ALA A 13 38.15 -39.41 -25.12
N SER A 14 38.90 -38.32 -25.05
CA SER A 14 38.70 -37.22 -24.10
C SER A 14 37.47 -36.41 -24.51
N ALA A 15 36.39 -36.47 -23.74
CA ALA A 15 35.23 -35.61 -23.90
C ALA A 15 35.48 -34.28 -23.16
N MET A 16 35.55 -33.17 -23.90
CA MET A 16 35.48 -31.81 -23.35
C MET A 16 34.04 -31.55 -22.89
N ALA A 17 33.81 -31.51 -21.58
CA ALA A 17 32.55 -31.07 -21.00
C ALA A 17 32.54 -29.54 -20.91
N GLY A 18 31.73 -28.89 -21.75
CA GLY A 18 31.42 -27.47 -21.61
C GLY A 18 30.54 -27.23 -20.38
N ALA A 19 31.01 -26.40 -19.45
CA ALA A 19 30.23 -25.99 -18.29
C ALA A 19 29.13 -25.02 -18.74
N VAL A 20 27.89 -25.51 -18.79
CA VAL A 20 26.70 -24.65 -18.85
C VAL A 20 26.54 -24.03 -17.47
N VAL A 21 26.84 -22.74 -17.35
CA VAL A 21 26.50 -21.95 -16.16
C VAL A 21 24.99 -21.77 -16.17
N MET A 22 24.27 -22.60 -15.41
CA MET A 22 22.86 -22.34 -15.11
C MET A 22 22.81 -21.11 -14.20
N ALA A 23 22.37 -19.98 -14.75
CA ALA A 23 21.99 -18.84 -13.94
C ALA A 23 20.77 -19.24 -13.09
N LEU A 24 21.00 -19.47 -11.80
CA LEU A 24 19.91 -19.61 -10.84
C LEU A 24 19.09 -18.30 -10.86
N PRO A 25 17.75 -18.36 -10.90
CA PRO A 25 16.94 -17.15 -10.76
C PRO A 25 17.29 -16.50 -9.42
N GLY A 26 17.78 -15.26 -9.47
CA GLY A 26 18.11 -14.50 -8.27
C GLY A 26 16.87 -14.39 -7.36
N ALA A 27 17.07 -14.62 -6.07
CA ALA A 27 16.03 -14.34 -5.08
C ALA A 27 15.63 -12.87 -5.21
N ALA A 28 14.35 -12.59 -5.42
CA ALA A 28 13.84 -11.22 -5.33
C ALA A 28 14.14 -10.74 -3.90
N GLN A 29 15.07 -9.80 -3.76
CA GLN A 29 15.32 -9.16 -2.48
C GLN A 29 14.10 -8.30 -2.15
N ALA A 30 13.52 -8.50 -0.97
CA ALA A 30 12.50 -7.60 -0.46
C ALA A 30 13.16 -6.25 -0.20
N ASP A 31 12.64 -5.21 -0.82
CA ASP A 31 12.97 -3.84 -0.51
C ASP A 31 11.91 -3.29 0.44
N THR A 32 12.34 -2.48 1.40
CA THR A 32 11.51 -1.89 2.44
C THR A 32 11.94 -0.46 2.66
N LEU A 33 11.06 0.47 2.31
CA LEU A 33 11.28 1.90 2.49
C LEU A 33 10.29 2.44 3.52
N SER A 34 10.75 3.32 4.38
CA SER A 34 9.91 3.95 5.41
C SER A 34 9.92 5.46 5.24
N GLY A 35 8.76 6.08 5.47
CA GLY A 35 8.65 7.53 5.49
C GLY A 35 9.32 8.12 6.74
N TRP A 36 9.40 9.44 6.78
CA TRP A 36 9.82 10.15 7.99
C TRP A 36 8.91 9.82 9.18
N ILE A 37 9.49 9.81 10.38
CA ILE A 37 8.72 9.63 11.61
C ILE A 37 8.08 10.97 11.97
N GLY A 38 6.75 10.99 12.02
CA GLY A 38 5.99 12.10 12.56
C GLY A 38 5.72 11.95 14.06
N THR A 39 5.36 13.06 14.69
CA THR A 39 5.03 13.14 16.11
C THR A 39 3.71 13.86 16.30
N THR A 40 2.89 13.41 17.24
CA THR A 40 1.70 14.14 17.66
C THR A 40 2.12 15.27 18.60
N PHE A 41 2.15 16.50 18.08
CA PHE A 41 2.40 17.69 18.90
C PHE A 41 1.25 18.70 18.72
N PRO A 42 0.60 19.15 19.81
CA PRO A 42 0.82 18.74 21.21
C PRO A 42 0.42 17.27 21.50
N PRO A 43 0.81 16.70 22.66
CA PRO A 43 0.37 15.37 23.09
C PRO A 43 -1.15 15.24 23.07
N VAL A 44 -1.66 14.09 22.63
CA VAL A 44 -3.10 13.80 22.55
C VAL A 44 -3.50 13.03 23.80
N ASN A 45 -4.43 13.56 24.59
CA ASN A 45 -4.79 13.02 25.91
C ASN A 45 -3.57 12.80 26.83
N GLY A 46 -2.60 13.72 26.79
CA GLY A 46 -1.35 13.61 27.56
C GLY A 46 -0.35 12.58 27.04
N VAL A 47 -0.63 11.91 25.92
CA VAL A 47 0.25 10.93 25.29
C VAL A 47 0.90 11.51 24.03
N THR A 48 2.22 11.39 23.92
CA THR A 48 2.93 11.63 22.67
C THR A 48 3.05 10.33 21.88
N TYR A 49 2.57 10.36 20.65
CA TYR A 49 2.71 9.27 19.69
C TYR A 49 3.70 9.64 18.61
N LEU A 50 4.38 8.63 18.10
CA LEU A 50 5.09 8.65 16.84
C LEU A 50 4.29 7.88 15.80
N HIS A 51 4.42 8.27 14.54
CA HIS A 51 3.76 7.58 13.44
C HIS A 51 4.62 7.54 12.19
N GLN A 52 4.48 6.48 11.41
CA GLN A 52 5.33 6.22 10.25
C GLN A 52 4.58 5.39 9.20
N SER A 53 4.92 5.62 7.94
CA SER A 53 4.50 4.78 6.80
C SER A 53 5.62 3.83 6.41
N THR A 54 5.29 2.67 5.85
CA THR A 54 6.28 1.73 5.31
C THR A 54 5.72 1.05 4.07
N ILE A 55 6.55 0.90 3.04
CA ILE A 55 6.23 0.14 1.83
C ILE A 55 7.18 -1.05 1.69
N ILE A 56 6.61 -2.22 1.42
CA ILE A 56 7.32 -3.50 1.26
C ILE A 56 6.91 -4.10 -0.08
N ASN A 57 7.84 -4.65 -0.86
CA ASN A 57 7.55 -5.15 -2.21
C ASN A 57 7.64 -6.66 -2.41
N ALA A 58 8.05 -7.40 -1.38
CA ALA A 58 8.12 -8.86 -1.40
C ALA A 58 7.83 -9.44 0.00
N PRO A 59 7.13 -10.60 0.10
CA PRO A 59 6.61 -11.41 -1.01
C PRO A 59 5.41 -10.78 -1.74
N SER A 60 4.77 -9.76 -1.14
CA SER A 60 3.66 -8.99 -1.71
C SER A 60 3.94 -7.49 -1.56
N LEU A 61 3.29 -6.68 -2.39
CA LEU A 61 3.26 -5.23 -2.20
C LEU A 61 2.36 -4.89 -1.01
N ILE A 62 2.89 -4.19 -0.02
CA ILE A 62 2.16 -3.79 1.19
C ILE A 62 2.53 -2.34 1.51
N ALA A 63 1.52 -1.48 1.63
CA ALA A 63 1.64 -0.17 2.27
C ALA A 63 1.13 -0.27 3.72
N GLN A 64 1.89 0.24 4.68
CA GLN A 64 1.56 0.19 6.11
C GLN A 64 1.54 1.58 6.72
N SER A 65 0.63 1.79 7.66
CA SER A 65 0.65 2.91 8.60
C SER A 65 0.80 2.36 10.01
N LYS A 66 1.68 2.99 10.79
CA LYS A 66 1.93 2.65 12.19
C LYS A 66 1.78 3.88 13.07
N ILE A 67 1.15 3.71 14.22
CA ILE A 67 1.17 4.65 15.36
C ILE A 67 1.68 3.92 16.59
N TYR A 68 2.52 4.58 17.39
CA TYR A 68 3.09 3.99 18.60
C TYR A 68 3.44 5.05 19.64
N THR A 69 3.39 4.67 20.90
CA THR A 69 3.67 5.58 22.00
C THR A 69 5.17 5.75 22.22
N VAL A 70 5.61 6.96 22.55
CA VAL A 70 7.04 7.24 22.77
C VAL A 70 7.61 6.47 23.97
N THR A 71 6.81 6.24 25.02
CA THR A 71 7.30 5.58 26.25
C THR A 71 6.94 4.09 26.33
N GLY A 72 6.31 3.54 25.28
CA GLY A 72 5.89 2.13 25.25
C GLY A 72 4.72 1.82 26.18
N GLN A 73 4.04 2.85 26.69
CA GLN A 73 2.86 2.67 27.52
C GLN A 73 1.66 2.23 26.67
N ALA A 74 0.86 1.31 27.18
CA ALA A 74 -0.38 0.89 26.53
C ALA A 74 -1.45 1.98 26.67
N VAL A 75 -2.26 2.15 25.62
CA VAL A 75 -3.45 3.01 25.60
C VAL A 75 -4.71 2.14 25.61
N ALA A 76 -5.87 2.70 25.96
CA ALA A 76 -7.09 1.92 26.11
C ALA A 76 -7.61 1.42 24.75
N PRO A 77 -8.44 0.37 24.72
CA PRO A 77 -9.13 -0.06 23.50
C PRO A 77 -9.86 1.11 22.80
N GLY A 78 -9.68 1.21 21.50
CA GLY A 78 -10.24 2.26 20.65
C GLY A 78 -9.45 3.56 20.65
N ASP A 79 -8.48 3.78 21.55
CA ASP A 79 -7.79 5.07 21.66
C ASP A 79 -6.92 5.40 20.44
N ILE A 80 -6.41 4.40 19.72
CA ILE A 80 -5.58 4.61 18.54
C ILE A 80 -6.14 3.89 17.32
N GLY A 81 -6.06 4.56 16.18
CA GLY A 81 -6.51 4.07 14.89
C GLY A 81 -5.47 4.26 13.80
N VAL A 82 -5.48 3.39 12.79
CA VAL A 82 -4.61 3.50 11.61
C VAL A 82 -5.41 3.25 10.34
N ARG A 83 -5.02 3.94 9.27
CA ARG A 83 -5.60 3.85 7.94
C ARG A 83 -4.47 3.96 6.93
N ALA A 84 -4.02 2.82 6.42
CA ALA A 84 -2.97 2.77 5.40
C ALA A 84 -3.55 3.08 4.01
N ARG A 85 -2.77 3.77 3.17
CA ARG A 85 -3.09 3.95 1.75
C ARG A 85 -1.87 3.60 0.89
N LEU A 86 -2.15 2.94 -0.22
CA LEU A 86 -1.18 2.62 -1.26
C LEU A 86 -1.45 3.53 -2.45
N PHE A 87 -0.44 4.26 -2.90
CA PHE A 87 -0.53 5.11 -4.08
C PHE A 87 0.31 4.55 -5.21
N LYS A 88 -0.19 4.69 -6.44
CA LYS A 88 0.54 4.35 -7.68
C LYS A 88 0.54 5.58 -8.57
N SER A 89 1.71 6.20 -8.76
CA SER A 89 1.86 7.39 -9.60
C SER A 89 0.83 8.49 -9.31
N GLY A 90 0.58 8.77 -8.03
CA GLY A 90 -0.37 9.80 -7.57
C GLY A 90 -1.84 9.40 -7.51
N ALA A 91 -2.24 8.24 -8.03
CA ALA A 91 -3.59 7.71 -7.87
C ALA A 91 -3.66 6.74 -6.68
N LEU A 92 -4.76 6.79 -5.92
CA LEU A 92 -5.02 5.85 -4.84
C LEU A 92 -5.22 4.45 -5.44
N CYS A 93 -4.36 3.51 -5.09
CA CYS A 93 -4.46 2.13 -5.54
C CYS A 93 -5.30 1.26 -4.58
N GLU A 94 -5.13 1.46 -3.28
CA GLU A 94 -5.90 0.77 -2.24
C GLU A 94 -5.87 1.60 -0.97
N ALA A 95 -6.90 1.45 -0.14
CA ALA A 95 -6.94 2.01 1.20
C ALA A 95 -7.50 0.98 2.19
N VAL A 96 -7.02 1.06 3.43
CA VAL A 96 -7.62 0.35 4.56
C VAL A 96 -8.63 1.28 5.21
N ASP A 97 -9.80 0.79 5.59
CA ASP A 97 -10.66 1.54 6.51
C ASP A 97 -9.98 1.70 7.87
N TYR A 98 -10.46 2.62 8.71
CA TYR A 98 -9.85 2.78 10.02
C TYR A 98 -9.87 1.47 10.81
N ARG A 99 -8.70 1.07 11.29
CA ARG A 99 -8.53 -0.08 12.19
C ARG A 99 -8.10 0.45 13.53
N TYR A 100 -8.73 -0.04 14.59
CA TYR A 100 -8.49 0.38 15.96
C TYR A 100 -7.90 -0.74 16.80
N ASN A 101 -7.23 -0.37 17.90
CA ASN A 101 -6.79 -1.35 18.88
C ASN A 101 -7.99 -1.87 19.69
N ILE A 102 -8.21 -3.18 19.70
CA ILE A 102 -9.31 -3.80 20.46
C ILE A 102 -8.91 -4.15 21.90
N ASP A 103 -7.60 -4.27 22.14
CA ASP A 103 -6.99 -4.53 23.43
C ASP A 103 -6.06 -3.36 23.80
N PRO A 104 -5.70 -3.21 25.10
CA PRO A 104 -4.68 -2.27 25.48
C PRO A 104 -3.36 -2.53 24.75
N ALA A 105 -2.86 -1.55 24.00
CA ALA A 105 -1.67 -1.72 23.17
C ALA A 105 -0.83 -0.44 23.15
N PRO A 106 0.51 -0.53 23.09
CA PRO A 106 1.37 0.65 22.95
C PRO A 106 1.53 1.08 21.48
N GLU A 107 1.09 0.26 20.54
CA GLU A 107 1.22 0.49 19.11
C GLU A 107 0.11 -0.19 18.32
N LEU A 108 -0.10 0.30 17.10
CA LEU A 108 -1.01 -0.29 16.12
C LEU A 108 -0.39 -0.14 14.73
N THR A 109 -0.43 -1.22 13.95
CA THR A 109 0.02 -1.24 12.55
C THR A 109 -0.97 -2.03 11.72
N TYR A 110 -1.40 -1.47 10.60
CA TYR A 110 -2.16 -2.18 9.57
C TYR A 110 -1.66 -1.77 8.21
N GLY A 111 -1.87 -2.65 7.24
CA GLY A 111 -1.47 -2.42 5.86
C GLY A 111 -2.44 -2.99 4.85
N THR A 112 -2.23 -2.54 3.62
CA THR A 112 -2.99 -2.93 2.45
C THR A 112 -2.68 -4.37 2.02
N THR A 113 -3.52 -4.96 1.16
CA THR A 113 -3.38 -6.37 0.76
C THR A 113 -3.47 -6.62 -0.75
N ALA A 114 -3.95 -5.64 -1.51
CA ALA A 114 -4.05 -5.62 -2.95
C ALA A 114 -2.98 -4.71 -3.59
N GLN A 115 -3.03 -4.65 -4.92
CA GLN A 115 -2.08 -3.93 -5.76
C GLN A 115 -2.71 -3.64 -7.14
N CYS A 116 -2.18 -2.64 -7.84
CA CYS A 116 -2.73 -2.14 -9.11
C CYS A 116 -1.81 -2.37 -10.30
N GLY A 117 -1.19 -3.55 -10.35
CA GLY A 117 -0.28 -3.99 -11.39
C GLY A 117 1.18 -3.63 -11.15
N THR A 118 1.94 -3.56 -12.23
CA THR A 118 3.35 -3.14 -12.20
C THR A 118 3.42 -1.61 -12.20
N GLY A 119 4.35 -1.04 -11.43
CA GLY A 119 4.55 0.41 -11.39
C GLY A 119 5.36 0.90 -10.20
N TRP A 120 5.42 2.22 -10.05
CA TRP A 120 5.99 2.91 -8.91
C TRP A 120 4.92 3.16 -7.86
N TYR A 121 5.24 2.84 -6.62
CA TYR A 121 4.35 2.93 -5.49
C TYR A 121 4.99 3.63 -4.32
N ASN A 122 4.17 4.28 -3.50
CA ASN A 122 4.57 4.80 -2.20
C ASN A 122 3.44 4.55 -1.19
N SER A 123 3.82 4.61 0.09
CA SER A 123 2.88 4.45 1.20
C SER A 123 2.77 5.74 1.97
N HIS A 124 1.53 6.11 2.27
CA HIS A 124 1.18 6.96 3.40
C HIS A 124 -0.30 6.79 3.72
N GLY A 125 -0.77 7.38 4.80
CA GLY A 125 -2.11 7.16 5.29
C GLY A 125 -2.45 8.19 6.35
N TYR A 126 -3.32 7.79 7.25
CA TYR A 126 -3.64 8.54 8.44
C TYR A 126 -3.52 7.65 9.66
N VAL A 127 -3.21 8.28 10.78
CA VAL A 127 -3.36 7.71 12.12
C VAL A 127 -4.30 8.59 12.92
N ALA A 128 -4.99 8.00 13.88
CA ALA A 128 -5.94 8.68 14.74
C ALA A 128 -5.59 8.39 16.21
N ALA A 129 -5.73 9.39 17.07
CA ALA A 129 -5.62 9.24 18.51
C ALA A 129 -6.78 9.95 19.20
N TRP A 130 -7.44 9.28 20.15
CA TRP A 130 -8.56 9.82 20.91
C TRP A 130 -8.09 10.92 21.86
N ASP A 131 -8.75 12.08 21.85
CA ASP A 131 -8.36 13.22 22.69
C ASP A 131 -8.77 13.08 24.17
N GLY A 132 -9.47 12.00 24.52
CA GLY A 132 -9.98 11.76 25.87
C GLY A 132 -11.33 12.41 26.15
N VAL A 133 -11.89 13.18 25.21
CA VAL A 133 -13.06 14.05 25.44
C VAL A 133 -14.17 13.81 24.43
N SER A 134 -13.93 14.07 23.15
CA SER A 134 -15.02 14.10 22.15
C SER A 134 -14.60 13.83 20.72
N THR A 135 -13.31 13.79 20.38
CA THR A 135 -12.91 13.61 18.99
C THR A 135 -11.55 12.92 18.85
N TYR A 136 -11.35 12.25 17.71
CA TYR A 136 -10.04 11.79 17.30
C TYR A 136 -9.24 12.92 16.65
N LYS A 137 -7.98 13.07 17.08
CA LYS A 137 -6.98 13.84 16.36
C LYS A 137 -6.37 12.96 15.28
N GLN A 138 -6.45 13.42 14.03
CA GLN A 138 -5.93 12.71 12.88
C GLN A 138 -4.61 13.33 12.43
N PHE A 139 -3.67 12.49 12.01
CA PHE A 139 -2.35 12.89 11.55
C PHE A 139 -2.00 12.10 10.28
N VAL A 140 -1.51 12.79 9.25
CA VAL A 140 -0.98 12.12 8.06
C VAL A 140 0.35 11.45 8.39
N THR A 141 0.58 10.23 7.93
CA THR A 141 1.94 9.66 7.92
C THR A 141 2.71 10.22 6.74
N PHE A 142 3.98 10.56 6.89
CA PHE A 142 4.75 11.08 5.76
C PHE A 142 4.90 10.05 4.63
N PRO A 143 4.88 10.44 3.34
CA PRO A 143 5.13 9.54 2.23
C PRO A 143 6.47 8.81 2.34
N THR A 144 6.50 7.53 1.98
CA THR A 144 7.75 6.82 1.68
C THR A 144 8.35 7.34 0.39
N ASP A 145 9.65 7.13 0.20
CA ASP A 145 10.23 7.20 -1.14
C ASP A 145 9.52 6.20 -2.08
N PRO A 146 9.37 6.53 -3.38
CA PRO A 146 8.78 5.62 -4.33
C PRO A 146 9.63 4.35 -4.51
N LEU A 147 8.94 3.22 -4.53
CA LEU A 147 9.51 1.91 -4.76
C LEU A 147 8.86 1.29 -6.01
N TYR A 148 9.66 0.59 -6.82
CA TYR A 148 9.14 -0.12 -7.98
C TYR A 148 8.69 -1.54 -7.62
N TYR A 149 7.48 -1.89 -8.05
CA TYR A 149 6.91 -3.23 -7.90
C TYR A 149 6.57 -3.84 -9.25
N THR A 150 6.93 -5.11 -9.44
CA THR A 150 6.58 -5.91 -10.62
C THR A 150 5.56 -6.97 -10.24
N ALA A 151 4.32 -6.80 -10.71
CA ALA A 151 3.24 -7.73 -10.43
C ALA A 151 3.53 -9.12 -11.03
N PRO A 152 3.18 -10.22 -10.33
CA PRO A 152 3.40 -11.58 -10.82
C PRO A 152 2.81 -11.86 -12.21
N ALA A 153 1.63 -11.32 -12.52
CA ALA A 153 1.00 -11.47 -13.84
C ALA A 153 1.80 -10.83 -14.98
N ALA A 154 2.55 -9.77 -14.70
CA ALA A 154 3.43 -9.09 -15.67
C ALA A 154 4.74 -9.85 -15.95
N ARG A 155 5.09 -10.87 -15.15
CA ARG A 155 6.29 -11.69 -15.39
C ARG A 155 6.09 -12.68 -16.56
N SER A 156 4.84 -12.93 -16.96
CA SER A 156 4.47 -13.84 -18.06
C SER A 156 4.20 -13.12 -19.39
N ALA A 157 3.95 -11.81 -19.36
CA ALA A 157 3.80 -10.96 -20.54
C ALA A 157 5.09 -10.17 -20.77
N ARG A 158 5.57 -10.07 -22.02
CA ARG A 158 6.72 -9.22 -22.37
C ARG A 158 6.49 -7.83 -21.78
N ALA A 159 7.34 -7.41 -20.84
CA ALA A 159 7.17 -6.20 -20.03
C ALA A 159 6.73 -5.02 -20.90
N ALA A 160 5.45 -4.63 -20.79
CA ALA A 160 5.01 -3.33 -21.26
C ALA A 160 5.77 -2.28 -20.46
N ALA A 161 6.15 -1.17 -21.10
CA ALA A 161 6.72 -0.03 -20.40
C ALA A 161 5.79 0.37 -19.24
N PRO A 162 6.33 0.86 -18.09
CA PRO A 162 5.49 1.33 -17.01
C PRO A 162 4.52 2.38 -17.56
N GLU A 163 3.23 2.13 -17.46
CA GLU A 163 2.21 3.13 -17.80
C GLU A 163 2.41 4.34 -16.90
N THR A 164 2.68 5.49 -17.51
CA THR A 164 2.61 6.78 -16.83
C THR A 164 1.15 7.10 -16.62
N ILE A 165 0.72 7.09 -15.36
CA ILE A 165 -0.62 7.52 -14.97
C ILE A 165 -0.56 9.04 -14.85
N GLU A 166 -1.26 9.74 -15.74
CA GLU A 166 -1.50 11.18 -15.59
C GLU A 166 -2.80 11.36 -14.79
N VAL A 167 -2.67 11.84 -13.56
CA VAL A 167 -3.81 12.20 -12.73
C VAL A 167 -4.28 13.60 -13.12
N GLU A 168 -5.46 13.70 -13.76
CA GLU A 168 -6.07 15.00 -14.03
C GLU A 168 -6.55 15.66 -12.72
N SER A 169 -6.59 16.99 -12.71
CA SER A 169 -7.13 17.77 -11.59
C SER A 169 -7.91 18.97 -12.10
N GLY A 170 -8.97 19.36 -11.40
CA GLY A 170 -9.75 20.53 -11.75
C GLY A 170 -11.07 20.63 -10.99
N THR A 171 -12.02 21.37 -11.57
CA THR A 171 -13.39 21.49 -11.07
C THR A 171 -14.35 21.12 -12.19
N ASN A 172 -15.34 20.28 -11.90
CA ASN A 172 -16.33 19.85 -12.89
C ASN A 172 -17.52 20.83 -12.99
N GLU A 173 -18.47 20.56 -13.89
CA GLU A 173 -19.64 21.41 -14.12
C GLU A 173 -20.56 21.54 -12.89
N LYS A 174 -20.46 20.61 -11.92
CA LYS A 174 -21.21 20.65 -10.66
C LYS A 174 -20.49 21.44 -9.56
N GLY A 175 -19.30 21.99 -9.84
CA GLY A 175 -18.48 22.69 -8.86
C GLY A 175 -17.65 21.78 -7.96
N GLN A 176 -17.58 20.48 -8.24
CA GLN A 176 -16.81 19.53 -7.44
C GLN A 176 -15.34 19.54 -7.84
N THR A 177 -14.44 19.58 -6.86
CA THR A 177 -12.99 19.45 -7.11
C THR A 177 -12.61 17.99 -7.32
N TYR A 178 -11.75 17.72 -8.29
CA TYR A 178 -11.18 16.40 -8.55
C TYR A 178 -9.67 16.46 -8.67
N GLY A 179 -8.97 15.39 -8.28
CA GLY A 179 -7.51 15.30 -8.39
C GLY A 179 -6.88 14.25 -7.48
N SER A 180 -5.54 14.25 -7.43
CA SER A 180 -4.79 13.38 -6.52
C SER A 180 -5.01 13.79 -5.05
N GLY A 181 -5.14 12.79 -4.18
CA GLY A 181 -5.13 12.95 -2.72
C GLY A 181 -3.77 12.71 -2.07
N GLU A 182 -2.71 12.46 -2.86
CA GLU A 182 -1.41 12.02 -2.37
C GLU A 182 -0.70 13.10 -1.53
N ALA A 183 -0.69 14.35 -2.01
CA ALA A 183 0.00 15.46 -1.34
C ALA A 183 -0.81 16.12 -0.21
N VAL A 184 -1.99 15.59 0.13
CA VAL A 184 -2.92 16.23 1.07
C VAL A 184 -2.70 15.74 2.49
N GLU A 185 -2.36 16.68 3.38
CA GLU A 185 -2.07 16.40 4.79
C GLU A 185 -3.32 16.30 5.67
N ILE A 186 -4.40 16.99 5.30
CA ILE A 186 -5.64 17.04 6.08
C ILE A 186 -6.77 16.46 5.24
N GLU A 187 -7.49 15.47 5.76
CA GLU A 187 -8.54 14.77 5.00
C GLU A 187 -9.67 15.70 4.51
N SER A 188 -9.95 16.79 5.24
CA SER A 188 -10.92 17.81 4.81
C SER A 188 -10.50 18.56 3.55
N ASP A 189 -9.20 18.60 3.26
CA ASP A 189 -8.62 19.35 2.14
C ASP A 189 -8.46 18.47 0.90
N LEU A 190 -8.85 17.18 0.99
CA LEU A 190 -8.92 16.30 -0.17
C LEU A 190 -9.94 16.86 -1.18
N PRO A 191 -9.69 16.67 -2.49
CA PRO A 191 -10.69 16.97 -3.49
C PRO A 191 -11.97 16.17 -3.22
N GLU A 192 -13.12 16.69 -3.63
CA GLU A 192 -14.39 15.98 -3.48
C GLU A 192 -14.41 14.64 -4.24
N LEU A 193 -13.60 14.55 -5.29
CA LEU A 193 -13.36 13.36 -6.10
C LEU A 193 -11.84 13.04 -6.09
N VAL A 194 -11.45 12.00 -5.36
CA VAL A 194 -10.05 11.60 -5.19
C VAL A 194 -9.65 10.56 -6.23
N ALA A 195 -8.62 10.86 -7.01
CA ALA A 195 -8.14 9.98 -8.07
C ALA A 195 -7.73 8.61 -7.53
N ALA A 196 -8.24 7.56 -8.16
CA ALA A 196 -8.03 6.18 -7.77
C ALA A 196 -8.00 5.23 -8.96
N ILE A 197 -7.45 4.04 -8.75
CA ILE A 197 -7.39 2.97 -9.75
C ILE A 197 -8.41 1.90 -9.37
N GLY A 198 -9.33 1.62 -10.29
CA GLY A 198 -10.36 0.61 -10.10
C GLY A 198 -9.84 -0.82 -10.13
N THR A 199 -10.69 -1.75 -9.70
CA THR A 199 -10.43 -3.20 -9.76
C THR A 199 -10.23 -3.71 -11.20
N ASN A 200 -10.73 -2.97 -12.19
CA ASN A 200 -10.55 -3.20 -13.61
C ASN A 200 -9.24 -2.60 -14.18
N GLY A 201 -8.46 -1.87 -13.37
CA GLY A 201 -7.26 -1.15 -13.78
C GLY A 201 -7.50 0.22 -14.42
N GLU A 202 -8.76 0.65 -14.53
CA GLU A 202 -9.11 1.97 -15.07
C GLU A 202 -8.92 3.06 -14.02
N ILE A 203 -8.55 4.26 -14.46
CA ILE A 203 -8.41 5.42 -13.58
C ILE A 203 -9.76 6.14 -13.51
N GLY A 204 -10.18 6.48 -12.31
CA GLY A 204 -11.32 7.36 -12.07
C GLY A 204 -11.17 8.03 -10.71
N TYR A 205 -12.29 8.35 -10.08
CA TYR A 205 -12.32 9.11 -8.84
C TYR A 205 -13.29 8.51 -7.82
N VAL A 206 -12.81 8.33 -6.60
CA VAL A 206 -13.63 7.94 -5.45
C VAL A 206 -14.16 9.22 -4.80
N ALA A 207 -15.45 9.25 -4.46
CA ALA A 207 -16.00 10.37 -3.72
C ALA A 207 -15.34 10.45 -2.34
N ARG A 208 -14.95 11.65 -1.90
CA ARG A 208 -14.34 11.86 -0.57
C ARG A 208 -15.21 11.33 0.58
N ALA A 209 -16.54 11.39 0.42
CA ALA A 209 -17.47 10.82 1.40
C ALA A 209 -17.38 9.29 1.52
N ASP A 210 -16.95 8.60 0.46
CA ASP A 210 -16.84 7.14 0.39
C ASP A 210 -15.48 6.62 0.94
N LEU A 211 -14.55 7.53 1.25
CA LEU A 211 -13.24 7.21 1.80
C LEU A 211 -13.29 6.63 3.22
N GLY A 212 -14.42 6.74 3.91
CA GLY A 212 -14.58 6.29 5.30
C GLY A 212 -14.17 7.37 6.28
N ALA A 213 -14.92 7.47 7.37
CA ALA A 213 -14.69 8.45 8.43
C ALA A 213 -13.99 7.80 9.63
N VAL A 214 -13.31 8.60 10.43
CA VAL A 214 -12.85 8.17 11.76
C VAL A 214 -14.07 7.88 12.65
N ALA A 215 -13.98 6.85 13.49
CA ALA A 215 -14.99 6.51 14.48
C ALA A 215 -15.37 7.72 15.35
N ALA A 216 -16.63 7.74 15.82
CA ALA A 216 -17.13 8.84 16.63
C ALA A 216 -16.46 8.92 18.01
N ASP A 217 -16.20 7.75 18.60
CA ASP A 217 -15.62 7.59 19.94
C ASP A 217 -14.99 6.18 20.09
N PRO A 218 -14.23 5.92 21.19
CA PRO A 218 -13.60 4.61 21.42
C PRO A 218 -14.58 3.45 21.51
N THR A 219 -15.84 3.69 21.94
CA THR A 219 -16.86 2.63 22.00
C THR A 219 -17.29 2.23 20.60
N ALA A 220 -17.50 3.18 19.70
CA ALA A 220 -17.76 2.91 18.30
C ALA A 220 -16.54 2.24 17.62
N ALA A 221 -15.34 2.73 17.92
CA ALA A 221 -14.08 2.24 17.34
C ALA A 221 -13.83 0.75 17.62
N VAL A 222 -14.09 0.26 18.84
CA VAL A 222 -13.91 -1.17 19.17
C VAL A 222 -15.00 -2.08 18.57
N GLN A 223 -16.14 -1.50 18.17
CA GLN A 223 -17.20 -2.23 17.44
C GLN A 223 -17.00 -2.17 15.93
N GLU A 224 -16.05 -1.36 15.45
CA GLU A 224 -15.78 -1.19 14.04
C GLU A 224 -15.09 -2.45 13.50
N VAL A 225 -15.89 -3.28 12.84
CA VAL A 225 -15.38 -4.41 12.07
C VAL A 225 -15.16 -3.91 10.65
N ALA A 226 -13.95 -3.42 10.38
CA ALA A 226 -13.54 -3.12 9.02
C ALA A 226 -13.54 -4.42 8.20
N THR A 227 -14.58 -4.57 7.38
CA THR A 227 -14.69 -5.64 6.39
C THR A 227 -14.34 -5.09 5.03
N PRO A 228 -13.68 -5.89 4.15
CA PRO A 228 -13.45 -5.47 2.78
C PRO A 228 -14.74 -5.00 2.12
N ARG A 229 -14.70 -3.82 1.52
CA ARG A 229 -15.85 -3.20 0.85
C ARG A 229 -15.42 -2.56 -0.46
N THR A 230 -16.39 -2.36 -1.34
CA THR A 230 -16.20 -1.62 -2.58
C THR A 230 -17.03 -0.34 -2.59
N VAL A 231 -16.56 0.65 -3.34
CA VAL A 231 -17.28 1.89 -3.61
C VAL A 231 -17.24 2.19 -5.11
N PRO A 232 -18.20 2.96 -5.64
CA PRO A 232 -18.17 3.36 -7.04
C PRO A 232 -16.93 4.18 -7.36
N LEU A 233 -16.35 3.92 -8.52
CA LEU A 233 -15.33 4.75 -9.15
C LEU A 233 -16.01 5.58 -10.23
N TYR A 234 -15.94 6.91 -10.12
CA TYR A 234 -16.57 7.85 -11.03
C TYR A 234 -15.60 8.41 -12.06
N ASP A 235 -16.11 8.89 -13.19
CA ASP A 235 -15.40 9.83 -14.07
C ASP A 235 -15.31 11.22 -13.40
N LYS A 236 -14.52 12.13 -13.97
CA LYS A 236 -14.32 13.51 -13.47
C LYS A 236 -15.62 14.33 -13.42
N ASP A 237 -16.67 13.90 -14.11
CA ASP A 237 -18.01 14.51 -14.05
C ASP A 237 -18.75 14.25 -12.72
N GLY A 238 -18.21 13.37 -11.86
CA GLY A 238 -18.80 13.01 -10.56
C GLY A 238 -20.16 12.33 -10.65
N SER A 239 -20.48 11.70 -11.79
CA SER A 239 -21.79 11.07 -12.06
C SER A 239 -21.65 9.73 -12.76
N THR A 240 -20.77 9.65 -13.74
CA THR A 240 -20.60 8.48 -14.58
C THR A 240 -19.77 7.46 -13.82
N VAL A 241 -20.32 6.28 -13.54
CA VAL A 241 -19.58 5.20 -12.89
C VAL A 241 -18.76 4.45 -13.94
N VAL A 242 -17.44 4.42 -13.75
CA VAL A 242 -16.46 3.76 -14.64
C VAL A 242 -15.90 2.46 -14.05
N GLY A 243 -16.13 2.21 -12.75
CA GLY A 243 -15.70 0.98 -12.11
C GLY A 243 -15.98 0.94 -10.61
N GLU A 244 -15.17 0.18 -9.89
CA GLU A 244 -15.25 0.04 -8.44
C GLU A 244 -13.85 0.14 -7.84
N PHE A 245 -13.76 0.74 -6.66
CA PHE A 245 -12.55 0.84 -5.84
C PHE A 245 -12.70 0.00 -4.57
N THR A 246 -11.63 -0.66 -4.13
CA THR A 246 -11.66 -1.60 -3.00
C THR A 246 -10.99 -1.02 -1.76
N PHE A 247 -11.62 -1.25 -0.61
CA PHE A 247 -11.04 -1.09 0.72
C PHE A 247 -10.82 -2.47 1.35
N SER A 248 -9.73 -2.60 2.13
CA SER A 248 -9.33 -3.85 2.82
C SER A 248 -9.38 -3.74 4.35
#